data_AF-A0A452R9W4-F1
#
_entry.id   AF-A0A452R9W4-F1
#
_cell.length_a   1.000
_cell.length_b   1.000
_cell.length_c   1.000
_cell.angle_alpha   90.00
_cell.angle_beta   90.00
_cell.angle_gamma   90.00
#
_symmetry.space_group_name_H-M   'P 1'
#
loop_
_entity.id
_entity.type
_entity.pdbx_description
1 polymer ?
#
loop_
_entity_poly.entity_id
_entity_poly.type
_entity_poly.pdbx_seq_one_letter_code
_entity_poly.pdbx_strand_id
1 'polypeptide(L)'
;MFVFSPNYVLIVIPFSPTDKSPDADISPKPTIFLPSIAERVLHKAGTYLCLLEDFFPDVIKIDWKEKNGKTVLTSQQGDTMKTNDTYMKFSWLTVTGASMDKDHKCIVNHESDIGGVNQEILFPPVVSWKDSLQKANEKLTVEEEPKTKDSKTDGTPPLQLRNTSAYYTYVLLLVKSLVYSTIMAVCLLGGPALYGNGKSS
;
A
#
# COMPACT_ATOMS: atom_id res chain seq x y z
N MET A 1 -14.17 -31.27 -33.13
CA MET A 1 -15.18 -32.02 -33.89
C MET A 1 -14.50 -32.46 -35.18
N PHE A 2 -14.30 -33.77 -35.38
CA PHE A 2 -13.49 -34.30 -36.48
C PHE A 2 -14.39 -34.76 -37.63
N VAL A 3 -14.06 -34.36 -38.85
CA VAL A 3 -14.62 -34.91 -40.10
C VAL A 3 -13.44 -35.44 -40.91
N PHE A 4 -13.49 -36.71 -41.33
CA PHE A 4 -12.47 -37.37 -42.14
C PHE A 4 -12.91 -37.47 -43.61
N SER A 5 -12.01 -37.13 -44.53
CA SER A 5 -12.01 -37.59 -45.94
C SER A 5 -10.57 -37.97 -46.32
N PRO A 6 -10.32 -38.97 -47.19
CA PRO A 6 -9.08 -39.74 -47.16
C PRO A 6 -7.92 -39.25 -48.05
N ASN A 7 -7.97 -38.04 -48.63
CA ASN A 7 -6.98 -37.65 -49.66
C ASN A 7 -6.41 -36.21 -49.53
N TYR A 8 -6.26 -35.68 -48.32
CA TYR A 8 -5.60 -34.39 -48.10
C TYR A 8 -4.53 -34.53 -47.03
N VAL A 9 -3.29 -34.15 -47.37
CA VAL A 9 -2.19 -34.06 -46.40
C VAL A 9 -2.57 -33.01 -45.36
N LEU A 10 -2.69 -33.44 -44.10
CA LEU A 10 -2.86 -32.54 -42.96
C LEU A 10 -1.51 -31.87 -42.68
N ILE A 11 -1.35 -30.63 -43.16
CA ILE A 11 -0.34 -29.75 -42.58
C ILE A 11 -0.94 -29.23 -41.28
N VAL A 12 -0.54 -29.84 -40.17
CA VAL A 12 -0.80 -29.29 -38.84
C VAL A 12 0.13 -28.09 -38.71
N ILE A 13 -0.37 -26.90 -39.02
CA ILE A 13 0.33 -25.67 -38.66
C ILE A 13 0.09 -25.51 -37.15
N PRO A 14 1.10 -25.65 -36.28
CA PRO A 14 0.92 -25.30 -34.88
C PRO A 14 0.50 -23.83 -34.82
N PHE A 15 -0.56 -23.55 -34.06
CA PHE A 15 -0.95 -22.19 -33.72
C PHE A 15 0.18 -21.60 -32.86
N SER A 16 1.12 -20.89 -33.49
CA SER A 16 2.09 -20.09 -32.75
C SER A 16 1.31 -18.96 -32.07
N PRO A 17 1.43 -18.79 -30.74
CA PRO A 17 0.90 -17.60 -30.09
C PRO A 17 1.59 -16.39 -30.71
N THR A 18 0.78 -15.48 -31.22
CA THR A 18 1.05 -14.10 -31.59
C THR A 18 2.52 -13.71 -31.68
N ASP A 19 2.97 -13.43 -32.91
CA ASP A 19 4.22 -12.77 -33.28
C ASP A 19 4.41 -11.46 -32.49
N LYS A 20 4.87 -11.56 -31.26
CA LYS A 20 5.51 -10.48 -30.52
C LYS A 20 6.99 -10.57 -30.86
N SER A 21 7.55 -9.44 -31.27
CA SER A 21 8.97 -9.28 -31.57
C SER A 21 9.84 -10.09 -30.59
N PRO A 22 10.88 -10.80 -31.05
CA PRO A 22 11.83 -11.50 -30.18
C PRO A 22 12.56 -10.59 -29.18
N ASP A 23 12.33 -9.28 -29.26
CA ASP A 23 12.84 -8.20 -28.40
C ASP A 23 11.85 -7.75 -27.30
N ALA A 24 10.67 -8.35 -27.19
CA ALA A 24 9.74 -7.99 -26.12
C ALA A 24 10.22 -8.59 -24.79
N ASP A 25 10.67 -7.73 -23.87
CA ASP A 25 10.98 -8.11 -22.49
C ASP A 25 9.72 -8.69 -21.82
N ILE A 26 9.74 -10.02 -21.62
CA ILE A 26 8.67 -10.82 -21.03
C ILE A 26 9.00 -11.22 -19.57
N SER A 27 10.06 -10.63 -19.02
CA SER A 27 10.45 -10.85 -17.63
C SER A 27 9.56 -10.07 -16.66
N PRO A 28 9.49 -10.50 -15.39
CA PRO A 28 8.66 -9.85 -14.38
C PRO A 28 9.17 -8.46 -14.00
N LYS A 29 8.30 -7.47 -14.19
CA LYS A 29 8.54 -6.09 -13.75
C LYS A 29 8.22 -5.94 -12.27
N PRO A 30 9.19 -5.57 -11.43
CA PRO A 30 8.99 -5.53 -9.98
C PRO A 30 8.50 -4.17 -9.51
N THR A 31 7.42 -4.17 -8.74
CA THR A 31 6.95 -3.05 -7.94
C THR A 31 7.18 -3.37 -6.46
N ILE A 32 7.86 -2.47 -5.76
CA ILE A 32 8.31 -2.67 -4.37
C ILE A 32 7.44 -1.87 -3.41
N PHE A 33 6.98 -2.53 -2.35
CA PHE A 33 6.31 -1.88 -1.22
C PHE A 33 7.08 -2.13 0.06
N LEU A 34 7.40 -1.03 0.76
CA LEU A 34 8.07 -1.07 2.06
C LEU A 34 7.02 -1.15 3.20
N PRO A 35 7.42 -1.68 4.37
CA PRO A 35 6.58 -1.71 5.56
C PRO A 35 5.97 -0.35 5.89
N SER A 36 4.67 -0.32 6.18
CA SER A 36 3.97 0.91 6.52
C SER A 36 4.44 1.47 7.86
N ILE A 37 4.44 2.79 8.03
CA ILE A 37 4.84 3.42 9.31
C ILE A 37 3.97 2.90 10.48
N ALA A 38 2.66 2.70 10.23
CA ALA A 38 1.73 2.22 11.25
C ALA A 38 2.09 0.81 11.75
N GLU A 39 2.41 -0.11 10.85
CA GLU A 39 2.80 -1.49 11.20
C GLU A 39 4.06 -1.49 12.07
N ARG A 40 5.06 -0.70 11.68
CA ARG A 40 6.34 -0.60 12.36
C ARG A 40 6.22 -0.06 13.78
N VAL A 41 5.35 0.93 13.97
CA VAL A 41 5.15 1.60 15.27
C VAL A 41 4.27 0.73 16.18
N LEU A 42 3.16 0.20 15.66
CA LEU A 42 2.16 -0.50 16.47
C LEU A 42 2.53 -1.95 16.75
N HIS A 43 3.03 -2.67 15.73
CA HIS A 43 3.28 -4.11 15.81
C HIS A 43 4.76 -4.46 15.96
N LYS A 44 5.66 -3.48 15.89
CA LYS A 44 7.13 -3.70 15.91
C LYS A 44 7.54 -4.80 14.91
N ALA A 45 6.89 -4.79 13.75
CA ALA A 45 7.09 -5.72 12.65
C ALA A 45 7.05 -4.93 11.34
N GLY A 46 7.50 -5.55 10.26
CA GLY A 46 7.43 -4.95 8.94
C GLY A 46 7.17 -5.98 7.86
N THR A 47 6.20 -5.67 7.00
CA THR A 47 5.88 -6.49 5.83
C THR A 47 6.43 -5.83 4.57
N TYR A 48 7.40 -6.49 3.95
CA TYR A 48 7.90 -6.16 2.63
C TYR A 48 7.07 -6.89 1.59
N LEU A 49 6.70 -6.22 0.51
CA LEU A 49 5.88 -6.79 -0.56
C LEU A 49 6.54 -6.53 -1.91
N CYS A 50 6.67 -7.58 -2.70
CA CYS A 50 7.14 -7.57 -4.07
C CYS A 50 5.99 -7.98 -4.97
N LEU A 51 5.54 -7.06 -5.82
CA LEU A 51 4.57 -7.31 -6.88
C LEU A 51 5.33 -7.47 -8.19
N LEU A 52 5.02 -8.50 -8.96
CA LEU A 52 5.65 -8.84 -10.23
C LEU A 52 4.57 -8.81 -11.30
N GLU A 53 4.78 -7.98 -12.32
CA GLU A 53 3.78 -7.70 -13.36
C GLU A 53 4.36 -7.95 -14.75
N ASP A 54 3.47 -8.04 -15.74
CA ASP A 54 3.78 -8.12 -17.17
C ASP A 54 4.64 -9.31 -17.63
N PHE A 55 4.71 -10.40 -16.86
CA PHE A 55 5.54 -11.55 -17.22
C PHE A 55 4.81 -12.65 -17.98
N PHE A 56 5.56 -13.43 -18.76
CA PHE A 56 5.10 -14.65 -19.43
C PHE A 56 6.27 -15.61 -19.67
N PRO A 57 6.16 -16.93 -19.41
CA PRO A 57 4.97 -17.68 -19.01
C PRO A 57 4.65 -17.53 -17.51
N ASP A 58 3.59 -18.18 -17.02
CA ASP A 58 3.12 -18.09 -15.63
C ASP A 58 4.03 -18.79 -14.60
N VAL A 59 5.04 -19.51 -15.06
CA VAL A 59 6.00 -20.26 -14.24
C VAL A 59 7.03 -19.32 -13.63
N ILE A 60 6.86 -19.03 -12.34
CA ILE A 60 7.74 -18.14 -11.57
C ILE A 60 7.98 -18.68 -10.15
N LYS A 61 9.22 -18.59 -9.68
CA LYS A 61 9.61 -18.91 -8.29
C LYS A 61 10.14 -17.66 -7.61
N ILE A 62 9.67 -17.44 -6.39
CA ILE A 62 10.01 -16.25 -5.60
C ILE A 62 10.51 -16.71 -4.24
N ASP A 63 11.76 -16.37 -3.93
CA ASP A 63 12.40 -16.65 -2.65
C ASP A 63 12.83 -15.35 -1.97
N TRP A 64 12.92 -15.34 -0.64
CA TRP A 64 13.42 -14.20 0.11
C TRP A 64 14.67 -14.56 0.89
N LYS A 65 15.64 -13.64 0.97
CA LYS A 65 16.86 -13.79 1.78
C LYS A 65 17.24 -12.46 2.41
N GLU A 66 17.99 -12.50 3.50
CA GLU A 66 18.80 -11.34 3.88
C GLU A 66 19.88 -11.14 2.81
N LYS A 67 20.28 -9.91 2.48
CA LYS A 67 21.23 -9.61 1.40
C LYS A 67 22.54 -10.41 1.49
N ASN A 68 23.07 -10.55 2.70
CA ASN A 68 24.29 -11.32 2.99
C ASN A 68 23.97 -12.72 3.56
N GLY A 69 22.69 -13.08 3.67
CA GLY A 69 22.24 -14.34 4.21
C GLY A 69 22.25 -15.45 3.16
N LYS A 70 22.60 -16.66 3.57
CA LYS A 70 22.51 -17.85 2.71
C LYS A 70 21.15 -18.55 2.79
N THR A 71 20.46 -18.35 3.92
CA THR A 71 19.20 -19.04 4.25
C THR A 71 18.01 -18.34 3.59
N VAL A 72 17.12 -19.13 2.99
CA VAL A 72 15.82 -18.67 2.50
C VAL A 72 14.92 -18.36 3.71
N LEU A 73 14.34 -17.17 3.73
CA LEU A 73 13.38 -16.72 4.72
C LEU A 73 12.00 -17.27 4.41
N THR A 74 11.19 -17.49 5.45
CA THR A 74 9.80 -17.90 5.29
C THR A 74 8.97 -16.72 4.81
N SER A 75 8.63 -16.73 3.52
CA SER A 75 7.75 -15.77 2.88
C SER A 75 6.38 -16.37 2.56
N GLN A 76 5.44 -15.50 2.23
CA GLN A 76 4.12 -15.86 1.73
C GLN A 76 3.99 -15.37 0.28
N GLN A 77 3.13 -16.01 -0.49
CA GLN A 77 2.93 -15.72 -1.91
C GLN A 77 1.44 -15.78 -2.24
N GLY A 78 1.00 -14.90 -3.11
CA GLY A 78 -0.32 -14.95 -3.72
C GLY A 78 -0.34 -15.87 -4.94
N ASP A 79 -1.54 -16.19 -5.40
CA ASP A 79 -1.74 -16.95 -6.63
C ASP A 79 -1.26 -16.14 -7.85
N THR A 80 -0.84 -16.85 -8.89
CA THR A 80 -0.54 -16.21 -10.18
C THR A 80 -1.87 -15.83 -10.84
N MET A 81 -2.06 -14.54 -11.11
CA MET A 81 -3.26 -14.01 -11.75
C MET A 81 -2.94 -13.63 -13.19
N LYS A 82 -3.87 -13.87 -14.10
CA LYS A 82 -3.73 -13.45 -15.50
C LYS A 82 -4.21 -12.01 -15.68
N THR A 83 -3.36 -11.17 -16.27
CA THR A 83 -3.64 -9.77 -16.58
C THR A 83 -3.55 -9.59 -18.10
N ASN A 84 -4.70 -9.48 -18.78
CA ASN A 84 -4.77 -9.48 -20.25
C ASN A 84 -4.07 -10.71 -20.87
N ASP A 85 -2.95 -10.51 -21.56
CA ASP A 85 -2.14 -11.55 -22.20
C ASP A 85 -0.90 -11.94 -21.38
N THR A 86 -0.69 -11.31 -20.22
CA THR A 86 0.46 -11.53 -19.32
C THR A 86 -0.02 -12.00 -17.95
N TYR A 87 0.90 -12.18 -17.03
CA TYR A 87 0.62 -12.62 -15.67
C TYR A 87 1.14 -11.61 -14.63
N MET A 88 0.54 -11.68 -13.45
CA MET A 88 0.96 -10.96 -12.26
C MET A 88 1.00 -11.91 -11.06
N LYS A 89 1.93 -11.66 -10.14
CA LYS A 89 2.04 -12.40 -8.88
C LYS A 89 2.65 -11.51 -7.82
N PHE A 90 2.29 -11.70 -6.56
CA PHE A 90 2.91 -10.97 -5.46
C PHE A 90 3.40 -11.92 -4.37
N SER A 91 4.46 -11.52 -3.70
CA SER A 91 5.02 -12.20 -2.53
C SER A 91 5.34 -11.19 -1.45
N TRP A 92 5.13 -11.57 -0.20
CA TRP A 92 5.46 -10.74 0.93
C TRP A 92 6.26 -11.49 1.99
N LEU A 93 7.10 -10.73 2.68
CA LEU A 93 7.93 -11.18 3.77
C LEU A 93 7.63 -10.31 4.99
N THR A 94 7.08 -10.92 6.04
CA THR A 94 6.88 -10.25 7.33
C THR A 94 8.02 -10.60 8.27
N VAL A 95 8.72 -9.58 8.76
CA VAL A 95 9.83 -9.73 9.71
C VAL A 95 9.58 -8.99 11.01
N THR A 96 10.31 -9.35 12.06
CA THR A 96 10.29 -8.64 13.33
C THR A 96 11.10 -7.34 13.26
N GLY A 97 10.85 -6.42 14.19
CA GLY A 97 11.53 -5.12 14.23
C GLY A 97 13.05 -5.18 14.16
N ALA A 98 13.68 -6.13 14.85
CA ALA A 98 15.15 -6.29 14.83
C ALA A 98 15.68 -6.73 13.45
N SER A 99 14.88 -7.48 12.69
CA SER A 99 15.27 -7.92 11.34
C SER A 99 15.00 -6.85 10.28
N MET A 100 14.23 -5.80 10.57
CA MET A 100 13.99 -4.71 9.61
C MET A 100 15.18 -3.78 9.41
N ASP A 101 16.13 -3.78 10.37
CA ASP A 101 17.38 -3.03 10.29
C ASP A 101 18.40 -3.69 9.33
N LYS A 102 18.03 -4.82 8.73
CA LYS A 102 18.84 -5.55 7.75
C LYS A 102 18.32 -5.34 6.34
N ASP A 103 19.24 -5.43 5.38
CA ASP A 103 18.90 -5.50 3.96
C ASP A 103 18.26 -6.85 3.64
N HIS A 104 17.13 -6.82 2.94
CA HIS A 104 16.47 -8.03 2.41
C HIS A 104 16.54 -8.03 0.88
N LYS A 105 16.43 -9.22 0.29
CA LYS A 105 16.30 -9.38 -1.15
C LYS A 105 15.21 -10.38 -1.51
N CYS A 106 14.40 -9.99 -2.48
CA CYS A 106 13.48 -10.88 -3.17
C CYS A 106 14.20 -11.40 -4.41
N ILE A 107 14.31 -12.73 -4.52
CA ILE A 107 14.99 -13.41 -5.62
C ILE A 107 13.89 -14.00 -6.47
N VAL A 108 13.79 -13.50 -7.70
CA VAL A 108 12.81 -13.92 -8.68
C VAL A 108 13.52 -14.77 -9.71
N ASN A 109 12.98 -15.96 -9.94
CA ASN A 109 13.46 -16.88 -10.94
C ASN A 109 12.30 -17.17 -11.90
N HIS A 110 12.38 -16.59 -13.09
CA HIS A 110 11.38 -16.69 -14.13
C HIS A 110 11.97 -17.37 -15.37
N GLU A 111 11.13 -18.15 -16.07
CA GLU A 111 11.59 -18.94 -17.22
C GLU A 111 12.18 -18.08 -18.35
N SER A 112 11.73 -16.82 -18.47
CA SER A 112 12.20 -15.92 -19.52
C SER A 112 13.47 -15.14 -19.16
N ASP A 113 14.02 -15.30 -17.96
CA ASP A 113 15.22 -14.59 -17.52
C ASP A 113 16.42 -14.99 -18.42
N ILE A 114 16.77 -14.10 -19.35
CA ILE A 114 17.79 -14.32 -20.38
C ILE A 114 19.13 -14.57 -19.71
N GLY A 115 19.63 -15.82 -19.81
CA GLY A 115 20.91 -16.24 -19.22
C GLY A 115 20.78 -17.00 -17.90
N GLY A 116 19.57 -17.30 -17.42
CA GLY A 116 19.34 -18.08 -16.20
C GLY A 116 19.84 -17.38 -14.93
N VAL A 117 19.99 -16.05 -14.98
CA VAL A 117 20.39 -15.22 -13.86
C VAL A 117 19.12 -14.73 -13.17
N ASN A 118 18.92 -15.18 -11.93
CA ASN A 118 17.78 -14.74 -11.12
C ASN A 118 17.81 -13.22 -10.94
N GLN A 119 16.65 -12.59 -11.10
CA GLN A 119 16.46 -11.18 -10.79
C GLN A 119 16.45 -10.97 -9.27
N GLU A 120 17.39 -10.15 -8.77
CA GLU A 120 17.49 -9.81 -7.35
C GLU A 120 16.95 -8.40 -7.08
N ILE A 121 15.89 -8.31 -6.30
CA ILE A 121 15.23 -7.06 -5.94
C ILE A 121 15.62 -6.72 -4.49
N LEU A 122 16.38 -5.65 -4.32
CA LEU A 122 16.91 -5.23 -3.02
C LEU A 122 15.91 -4.35 -2.27
N PHE A 123 15.71 -4.70 -1.00
CA PHE A 123 14.92 -3.95 -0.04
C PHE A 123 15.86 -3.35 1.02
N PRO A 124 16.00 -2.02 1.06
CA PRO A 124 16.87 -1.36 2.03
C PRO A 124 16.34 -1.53 3.46
N PRO A 125 17.20 -1.32 4.47
CA PRO A 125 16.80 -1.43 5.85
C PRO A 125 15.89 -0.26 6.21
N VAL A 126 14.83 -0.55 6.96
CA VAL A 126 13.87 0.48 7.34
C VAL A 126 14.17 0.92 8.76
N VAL A 127 15.18 1.77 8.90
CA VAL A 127 15.71 2.28 10.18
C VAL A 127 14.60 2.67 11.13
N SER A 128 14.65 2.14 12.35
CA SER A 128 13.73 2.46 13.43
C SER A 128 13.48 3.97 13.50
N TRP A 129 12.22 4.37 13.71
CA TRP A 129 11.87 5.78 13.85
C TRP A 129 12.63 6.44 15.01
N LYS A 130 13.05 5.66 16.02
CA LYS A 130 13.92 6.12 17.11
C LYS A 130 15.28 6.59 16.59
N ASP A 131 15.87 5.86 15.65
CA ASP A 131 17.15 6.19 15.05
C ASP A 131 17.02 7.36 14.06
N SER A 132 15.87 7.46 13.38
CA SER A 132 15.56 8.62 12.53
C SER A 132 15.39 9.91 13.34
N LEU A 133 14.75 9.83 14.51
CA LEU A 133 14.65 10.95 15.45
C LEU A 133 15.99 11.29 16.08
N GLN A 134 16.80 10.29 16.46
CA GLN A 134 18.13 10.51 17.01
C GLN A 134 19.07 11.14 15.98
N LYS A 135 19.05 10.67 14.73
CA LYS A 135 19.84 11.23 13.62
C LYS A 135 19.39 12.64 13.22
N ALA A 136 18.09 12.92 13.35
CA ALA A 136 17.55 14.27 13.17
C ALA A 136 17.99 15.21 14.32
N ASN A 137 17.99 14.72 15.56
CA ASN A 137 18.47 15.47 16.72
C ASN A 137 19.99 15.67 16.69
N GLU A 138 20.77 14.69 16.22
CA GLU A 138 22.24 14.77 16.11
C GLU A 138 22.68 15.70 14.97
N LYS A 139 21.89 15.78 13.89
CA LYS A 139 22.07 16.77 12.82
C LYS A 139 21.73 18.20 13.27
N LEU A 140 21.01 18.37 14.38
CA LEU A 140 20.63 19.65 14.97
C LEU A 140 21.64 20.15 16.01
N THR A 141 22.55 19.30 16.50
CA THR A 141 23.52 19.65 17.56
C THR A 141 24.84 20.26 17.08
N VAL A 142 24.97 20.63 15.80
CA VAL A 142 26.11 21.43 15.30
C VAL A 142 25.67 22.88 15.14
N GLU A 143 25.43 23.55 16.26
CA GLU A 143 25.51 25.01 16.48
C GLU A 143 25.17 25.28 17.97
N GLU A 144 26.04 25.98 18.69
CA GLU A 144 25.95 26.22 20.14
C GLU A 144 24.72 27.07 20.58
N GLU A 145 23.93 26.52 21.51
CA GLU A 145 23.24 27.05 22.73
C GLU A 145 23.12 28.59 23.02
N PRO A 146 22.09 29.08 23.78
CA PRO A 146 21.62 28.42 25.00
C PRO A 146 20.11 28.26 25.28
N LYS A 147 19.86 27.18 26.05
CA LYS A 147 18.71 26.75 26.87
C LYS A 147 17.50 27.67 27.00
N THR A 148 16.33 27.06 26.77
CA THR A 148 15.28 26.97 27.79
C THR A 148 14.61 25.59 27.73
N LYS A 149 14.65 24.86 28.85
CA LYS A 149 13.83 23.66 29.06
C LYS A 149 12.40 24.12 29.30
N ASP A 150 11.41 23.51 28.65
CA ASP A 150 10.16 23.16 29.32
C ASP A 150 9.41 22.00 28.63
N SER A 151 9.26 20.95 29.43
CA SER A 151 8.13 20.03 29.55
C SER A 151 7.31 19.63 28.30
N LYS A 152 7.61 18.42 27.81
CA LYS A 152 6.68 17.27 27.73
C LYS A 152 5.23 17.58 27.28
N THR A 153 4.92 17.29 26.01
CA THR A 153 3.56 16.85 25.64
C THR A 153 3.61 15.81 24.52
N ASP A 154 2.80 14.78 24.74
CA ASP A 154 2.62 13.51 24.04
C ASP A 154 2.52 13.60 22.51
N GLY A 155 3.42 12.89 21.82
CA GLY A 155 3.55 12.87 20.37
C GLY A 155 2.63 11.86 19.71
N THR A 156 1.39 12.28 19.44
CA THR A 156 0.50 11.56 18.53
C THR A 156 0.92 11.82 17.06
N PRO A 157 1.05 10.80 16.19
CA PRO A 157 1.52 10.98 14.81
C PRO A 157 0.55 11.82 13.93
N PRO A 158 1.06 12.55 12.92
CA PRO A 158 0.31 13.59 12.18
C PRO A 158 -0.87 13.08 11.33
N LEU A 159 -1.02 11.76 11.18
CA LEU A 159 -2.18 11.17 10.48
C LEU A 159 -3.48 11.27 11.31
N GLN A 160 -3.39 11.29 12.64
CA GLN A 160 -4.57 11.46 13.50
C GLN A 160 -5.16 12.87 13.39
N LEU A 161 -4.34 13.88 13.12
CA LEU A 161 -4.78 15.28 13.10
C LEU A 161 -5.73 15.58 11.92
N ARG A 162 -5.51 14.93 10.76
CA ARG A 162 -6.30 15.17 9.54
C ARG A 162 -7.69 14.54 9.56
N ASN A 163 -7.82 13.37 10.18
CA ASN A 163 -9.12 12.70 10.32
C ASN A 163 -9.90 13.23 11.54
N THR A 164 -9.19 13.71 12.57
CA THR A 164 -9.79 14.31 13.76
C THR A 164 -10.44 15.66 13.44
N SER A 165 -9.81 16.50 12.61
CA SER A 165 -10.42 17.77 12.20
C SER A 165 -11.70 17.56 11.39
N ALA A 166 -11.71 16.59 10.47
CA ALA A 166 -12.90 16.21 9.71
C ALA A 166 -14.03 15.75 10.65
N TYR A 167 -13.74 14.87 11.61
CA TYR A 167 -14.72 14.42 12.60
C TYR A 167 -15.37 15.58 13.37
N TYR A 168 -14.57 16.50 13.92
CA TYR A 168 -15.11 17.66 14.64
C TYR A 168 -15.94 18.58 13.73
N THR A 169 -15.55 18.78 12.47
CA THR A 169 -16.35 19.56 11.53
C THR A 169 -17.71 18.91 11.25
N TYR A 170 -17.78 17.58 11.07
CA TYR A 170 -19.06 16.88 10.88
C TYR A 170 -19.95 16.99 12.12
N VAL A 171 -19.39 16.80 13.31
CA VAL A 171 -20.15 16.92 14.57
C VAL A 171 -20.71 18.34 14.75
N LEU A 172 -19.90 19.38 14.49
CA LEU A 172 -20.37 20.78 14.56
C LEU A 172 -21.49 21.08 13.56
N LEU A 173 -21.37 20.58 12.33
CA LEU A 173 -22.40 20.75 11.30
C LEU A 173 -23.71 20.04 11.66
N LEU A 174 -23.63 18.83 12.22
CA LEU A 174 -24.80 18.08 12.68
C LEU A 174 -25.52 18.81 13.82
N VAL A 175 -24.78 19.30 14.83
CA VAL A 175 -25.36 20.08 15.93
C VAL A 175 -26.03 21.35 15.39
N LYS A 176 -25.37 22.06 14.48
CA LYS A 176 -25.92 23.27 13.86
C LYS A 176 -27.22 22.96 13.11
N SER A 177 -27.25 21.90 12.31
CA SER A 177 -28.45 21.47 11.58
C SER A 177 -29.61 21.13 12.50
N LEU A 178 -29.35 20.42 13.61
CA LEU A 178 -30.37 20.09 14.60
C LEU A 178 -30.97 21.36 15.24
N VAL A 179 -30.14 22.33 15.59
CA VAL A 179 -30.58 23.62 16.16
C VAL A 179 -31.43 24.41 15.16
N TYR A 180 -31.03 24.48 13.89
CA TYR A 180 -31.87 25.13 12.87
C TYR A 180 -33.20 24.40 12.67
N SER A 181 -33.19 23.07 12.69
CA SER A 181 -34.41 22.28 12.55
C SER A 181 -35.38 22.53 13.72
N THR A 182 -34.89 22.59 14.96
CA THR A 182 -35.74 22.90 16.12
C THR A 182 -36.26 24.33 16.09
N ILE A 183 -35.44 25.32 15.73
CA ILE A 183 -35.87 26.71 15.57
C ILE A 183 -36.97 26.81 14.51
N MET A 184 -36.76 26.21 13.34
CA MET A 184 -37.76 26.22 12.26
C MET A 184 -39.05 25.52 12.66
N ALA A 185 -38.98 24.40 13.37
CA ALA A 185 -40.16 23.70 13.90
C ALA A 185 -40.92 24.58 14.91
N VAL A 186 -40.22 25.28 15.80
CA VAL A 186 -40.85 26.24 16.75
C VAL A 186 -41.48 27.41 16.01
N CYS A 187 -40.83 27.97 14.99
CA CYS A 187 -41.40 29.05 14.18
C CYS A 187 -42.65 28.61 13.40
N LEU A 188 -42.66 27.38 12.87
CA LEU A 188 -43.80 26.84 12.11
C LEU A 188 -44.96 26.41 13.00
N LEU A 189 -44.68 25.92 14.21
CA LEU A 189 -45.70 25.55 15.21
C LEU A 189 -46.14 26.74 16.07
N GLY A 190 -45.38 27.84 16.07
CA GLY A 190 -45.48 28.98 16.99
C GLY A 190 -46.14 30.25 16.45
N GLY A 191 -46.88 30.23 15.33
CA GLY A 191 -47.73 31.37 14.96
C GLY A 191 -48.84 31.00 13.97
N PRO A 192 -50.12 31.38 14.24
CA PRO A 192 -50.51 32.66 14.84
C PRO A 192 -51.43 32.55 16.07
N ALA A 193 -51.06 33.21 17.17
CA ALA A 193 -51.98 33.56 18.25
C ALA A 193 -51.70 34.98 18.78
N LEU A 194 -51.47 35.97 17.91
CA LEU A 194 -51.42 37.39 18.30
C LEU A 194 -51.95 38.31 17.18
N TYR A 195 -53.26 38.22 16.88
CA TYR A 195 -54.02 39.36 16.33
C TYR A 195 -55.45 39.36 16.86
N GLY A 196 -55.74 40.30 17.75
CA GLY A 196 -57.09 40.61 18.24
C GLY A 196 -57.00 41.33 19.58
N ASN A 197 -57.70 42.41 19.86
CA ASN A 197 -58.58 43.27 19.06
C ASN A 197 -58.70 44.55 19.91
N GLY A 198 -58.28 45.69 19.38
CA GLY A 198 -58.51 46.99 20.02
C GLY A 198 -59.99 47.33 19.93
N LYS A 199 -60.67 47.44 21.06
CA LYS A 199 -62.04 47.97 21.12
C LYS A 199 -62.05 49.20 22.02
N SER A 200 -62.10 50.35 21.38
CA SER A 200 -62.36 51.66 21.96
C SER A 200 -63.74 51.69 22.62
N SER A 201 -63.83 52.28 23.80
CA SER A 201 -65.01 52.98 24.31
C SER A 201 -64.57 54.31 24.89
#